data_AF-A0A484W5F6-F1
#
_entry.id   AF-A0A484W5F6-F1
#
_cell.length_a   1.000
_cell.length_b   1.000
_cell.length_c   1.000
_cell.angle_alpha   90.00
_cell.angle_beta   90.00
_cell.angle_gamma   90.00
#
_symmetry.space_group_name_H-M   'P 1'
#
loop_
_entity.id
_entity.type
_entity.pdbx_description
1 polymer ?
#
loop_
_entity_poly.entity_id
_entity_poly.type
_entity_poly.pdbx_seq_one_letter_code
_entity_poly.pdbx_strand_id
1 'polypeptide(L)'
;MLMGRLLLGIAIGGFWAMSTATAMRLVPAEHVPKALAVIFSSVSVATVVAAPLGSYLGSLIGWRNVFILCILPSMLALLWQLWVLPSMKPESSGSLATLFRVLRRPGMVGGMLATILIFSGHFAFFTYLRPFLETVGQASVESVSLILLGFGLANFVGTSIAGHLLARNLRLTLALVPFVMGVLALTMVAFGHLAMLDGLLVALWGFAFGLVPVGWSTWLATTVPDEAESAGGCW
;
A
#
# COMPACT_ATOMS: atom_id res chain seq x y z
N MET A 1 22.95 -10.68 -6.58
CA MET A 1 21.83 -9.76 -6.91
C MET A 1 20.50 -10.49 -7.11
N LEU A 2 20.39 -11.46 -8.02
CA LEU A 2 19.14 -12.20 -8.25
C LEU A 2 18.64 -12.99 -7.03
N MET A 3 19.51 -13.72 -6.34
CA MET A 3 19.14 -14.46 -5.11
C MET A 3 18.63 -13.51 -4.00
N GLY A 4 19.27 -12.35 -3.85
CA GLY A 4 18.83 -11.33 -2.89
C GLY A 4 17.45 -10.76 -3.22
N ARG A 5 17.13 -10.58 -4.51
CA ARG A 5 15.80 -10.18 -4.96
C ARG A 5 14.75 -11.26 -4.70
N LEU A 6 15.10 -12.53 -4.91
CA LEU A 6 14.21 -13.66 -4.64
C LEU A 6 13.87 -13.75 -3.14
N LEU A 7 14.90 -13.68 -2.28
CA LEU A 7 14.70 -13.65 -0.82
C LEU A 7 13.89 -12.44 -0.36
N LEU A 8 14.15 -11.26 -0.93
CA LEU A 8 13.39 -10.05 -0.63
C LEU A 8 11.92 -10.21 -1.03
N GLY A 9 11.64 -10.82 -2.20
CA GLY A 9 10.28 -11.10 -2.65
C GLY A 9 9.53 -12.03 -1.70
N ILE A 10 10.17 -13.12 -1.28
CA ILE A 10 9.60 -14.06 -0.30
C ILE A 10 9.35 -13.36 1.05
N ALA A 11 10.31 -12.57 1.53
CA ALA A 11 10.20 -11.84 2.79
C ALA A 11 9.07 -10.81 2.76
N ILE A 12 8.95 -10.03 1.68
CA ILE A 12 7.89 -9.04 1.50
C ILE A 12 6.53 -9.72 1.39
N GLY A 13 6.41 -10.78 0.57
CA GLY A 13 5.17 -11.54 0.45
C GLY A 13 4.72 -12.15 1.78
N GLY A 14 5.65 -12.78 2.50
CA GLY A 14 5.40 -13.32 3.84
C GLY A 14 5.03 -12.25 4.85
N PHE A 15 5.70 -11.09 4.83
CA PHE A 15 5.38 -9.96 5.70
C PHE A 15 3.96 -9.45 5.47
N TRP A 16 3.54 -9.26 4.22
CA TRP A 16 2.19 -8.76 3.91
C TRP A 16 1.10 -9.76 4.29
N ALA A 17 1.31 -11.05 4.02
CA ALA A 17 0.38 -12.11 4.44
C ALA A 17 0.26 -12.18 5.98
N MET A 18 1.39 -12.15 6.70
CA MET A 18 1.43 -12.32 8.15
C MET A 18 1.01 -11.06 8.91
N SER A 19 1.35 -9.87 8.43
CA SER A 19 1.03 -8.59 9.10
C SER A 19 -0.48 -8.36 9.17
N THR A 20 -1.18 -8.64 8.08
CA THR A 20 -2.65 -8.53 7.99
C THR A 20 -3.32 -9.53 8.94
N ALA A 21 -2.91 -10.80 8.88
CA ALA A 21 -3.43 -11.84 9.78
C ALA A 21 -3.17 -11.51 11.25
N THR A 22 -1.97 -11.04 11.57
CA THR A 22 -1.61 -10.64 12.95
C THR A 22 -2.43 -9.45 13.42
N ALA A 23 -2.62 -8.43 12.59
CA ALA A 23 -3.44 -7.27 12.94
C ALA A 23 -4.88 -7.69 13.27
N MET A 24 -5.51 -8.53 12.44
CA MET A 24 -6.87 -9.02 12.67
C MET A 24 -7.02 -9.84 13.95
N ARG A 25 -5.95 -10.53 14.40
CA ARG A 25 -5.95 -11.34 15.63
C ARG A 25 -5.65 -10.53 16.88
N LEU A 26 -4.93 -9.41 16.73
CA LEU A 26 -4.47 -8.60 17.86
C LEU A 26 -5.47 -7.52 18.26
N VAL A 27 -6.28 -7.01 17.31
CA VAL A 27 -7.27 -5.96 17.58
C VAL A 27 -8.71 -6.46 17.40
N PRO A 28 -9.66 -5.95 18.19
CA PRO A 28 -11.09 -6.22 17.97
C PRO A 28 -11.51 -5.89 16.53
N ALA A 29 -12.51 -6.61 16.00
CA ALA A 29 -12.99 -6.45 14.61
C ALA A 29 -13.31 -4.99 14.24
N GLU A 30 -13.83 -4.21 15.19
CA GLU A 30 -14.12 -2.78 15.06
C GLU A 30 -12.88 -1.87 14.89
N HIS A 31 -11.70 -2.35 15.27
CA HIS A 31 -10.43 -1.64 15.19
C HIS A 31 -9.52 -2.14 14.07
N VAL A 32 -9.88 -3.23 13.38
CA VAL A 32 -9.12 -3.76 12.23
C VAL A 32 -8.86 -2.70 11.15
N PRO A 33 -9.85 -1.88 10.73
CA PRO A 33 -9.60 -0.83 9.74
C PRO A 33 -8.57 0.20 10.22
N LYS A 34 -8.55 0.54 11.52
CA LYS A 34 -7.55 1.45 12.10
C LYS A 34 -6.16 0.83 12.13
N ALA A 35 -6.04 -0.45 12.51
CA ALA A 35 -4.76 -1.16 12.53
C ALA A 35 -4.15 -1.25 11.12
N LEU A 36 -4.96 -1.59 10.11
CA LEU A 36 -4.53 -1.61 8.72
C LEU A 36 -4.14 -0.20 8.23
N ALA A 37 -4.91 0.83 8.59
CA ALA A 37 -4.55 2.21 8.26
C ALA A 37 -3.17 2.60 8.82
N VAL A 38 -2.81 2.18 10.03
CA VAL A 38 -1.47 2.41 10.60
C VAL A 38 -0.39 1.69 9.78
N ILE A 39 -0.61 0.42 9.42
CA ILE A 39 0.33 -0.37 8.60
C ILE A 39 0.55 0.30 7.23
N PHE A 40 -0.52 0.64 6.50
CA PHE A 40 -0.42 1.29 5.19
C PHE A 40 0.13 2.74 5.28
N SER A 41 -0.15 3.45 6.37
CA SER A 41 0.44 4.77 6.61
C SER A 41 1.96 4.68 6.79
N SER A 42 2.46 3.60 7.42
CA SER A 42 3.91 3.38 7.54
C SER A 42 4.59 3.21 6.18
N VAL A 43 3.93 2.57 5.20
CA VAL A 43 4.43 2.47 3.83
C VAL A 43 4.53 3.85 3.19
N SER A 44 3.51 4.68 3.37
CA SER A 44 3.49 6.05 2.82
C SER A 44 4.63 6.88 3.38
N VAL A 45 4.82 6.85 4.70
CA VAL A 45 5.93 7.55 5.38
C VAL A 45 7.27 6.99 4.90
N ALA A 46 7.41 5.67 4.82
CA ALA A 46 8.63 5.04 4.34
C ALA A 46 8.95 5.48 2.90
N THR A 47 7.97 5.56 2.00
CA THR A 47 8.17 6.02 0.62
C THR A 47 8.64 7.47 0.55
N VAL A 48 8.05 8.37 1.35
CA VAL A 48 8.44 9.80 1.40
C VAL A 48 9.86 9.96 1.95
N VAL A 49 10.20 9.19 2.98
CA VAL A 49 11.46 9.33 3.71
C VAL A 49 12.61 8.57 3.03
N ALA A 50 12.33 7.41 2.41
CA ALA A 50 13.35 6.52 1.86
C ALA A 50 14.12 7.14 0.69
N ALA A 51 13.46 7.88 -0.19
CA ALA A 51 14.13 8.52 -1.32
C ALA A 51 15.19 9.57 -0.87
N PRO A 52 14.85 10.59 -0.06
CA PRO A 52 15.83 11.58 0.39
C PRO A 52 16.89 10.98 1.31
N LEU A 53 16.51 10.15 2.31
CA LEU A 53 17.50 9.52 3.20
C LEU A 53 18.39 8.54 2.46
N GLY A 54 17.82 7.74 1.54
CA GLY A 54 18.56 6.78 0.75
C GLY A 54 19.56 7.44 -0.18
N SER A 55 19.19 8.55 -0.84
CA SER A 55 20.11 9.31 -1.69
C SER A 55 21.19 10.02 -0.86
N TYR A 56 20.82 10.65 0.26
CA TYR A 56 21.77 11.36 1.13
C TYR A 56 22.79 10.40 1.75
N LEU A 57 22.33 9.35 2.42
CA LEU A 57 23.21 8.32 2.99
C LEU A 57 23.95 7.55 1.90
N GLY A 58 23.32 7.30 0.77
CA GLY A 58 23.95 6.66 -0.39
C GLY A 58 25.16 7.43 -0.91
N SER A 59 25.08 8.76 -0.90
CA SER A 59 26.20 9.64 -1.32
C SER A 59 27.35 9.69 -0.31
N LEU A 60 27.04 9.57 1.00
CA LEU A 60 28.04 9.68 2.08
C LEU A 60 28.74 8.36 2.38
N ILE A 61 27.97 7.29 2.55
CA ILE A 61 28.48 5.99 3.03
C ILE A 61 28.42 4.90 1.95
N GLY A 62 27.89 5.19 0.76
CA GLY A 62 27.74 4.23 -0.32
C GLY A 62 26.53 3.30 -0.13
N TRP A 63 25.90 2.91 -1.24
CA TRP A 63 24.66 2.12 -1.23
C TRP A 63 24.73 0.82 -0.42
N ARG A 64 25.87 0.13 -0.38
CA ARG A 64 26.05 -1.12 0.38
C ARG A 64 25.90 -0.90 1.89
N ASN A 65 26.47 0.19 2.41
CA ASN A 65 26.41 0.50 3.83
C ASN A 65 25.03 1.02 4.23
N VAL A 66 24.29 1.65 3.32
CA VAL A 66 22.86 1.98 3.54
C VAL A 66 22.04 0.71 3.79
N PHE A 67 22.25 -0.35 3.00
CA PHE A 67 21.57 -1.64 3.24
C PHE A 67 21.96 -2.28 4.57
N ILE A 68 23.24 -2.21 4.95
CA ILE A 68 23.71 -2.73 6.25
C ILE A 68 23.08 -1.93 7.40
N LEU A 69 22.96 -0.60 7.25
CA LEU A 69 22.33 0.26 8.25
C LEU A 69 20.87 -0.16 8.52
N CYS A 70 20.13 -0.59 7.49
CA CYS A 70 18.76 -1.08 7.64
C CYS A 70 18.63 -2.36 8.48
N ILE A 71 19.73 -3.09 8.72
CA ILE A 71 19.73 -4.27 9.60
C ILE A 71 19.43 -3.86 11.05
N LEU A 72 19.94 -2.71 11.50
CA LEU A 72 19.76 -2.24 12.88
C LEU A 72 18.29 -2.03 13.28
N PRO A 73 17.47 -1.23 12.58
CA PRO A 73 16.05 -1.08 12.90
C PRO A 73 15.28 -2.38 12.68
N SER A 74 15.68 -3.22 11.72
CA SER A 74 15.06 -4.52 11.48
C SER A 74 15.26 -5.49 12.65
N MET A 75 16.48 -5.55 13.20
CA MET A 75 16.79 -6.34 14.38
C MET A 75 16.08 -5.80 15.62
N LEU A 76 16.01 -4.48 15.80
CA LEU A 76 15.27 -3.87 16.90
C LEU A 76 13.78 -4.21 16.83
N ALA A 77 13.18 -4.11 15.65
CA ALA A 77 11.79 -4.50 15.41
C ALA A 77 11.56 -5.99 15.71
N LEU A 78 12.47 -6.87 15.29
CA LEU A 78 12.40 -8.30 15.57
C LEU A 78 12.48 -8.59 17.08
N LEU A 79 13.42 -7.97 17.78
CA LEU A 79 13.56 -8.14 19.23
C LEU A 79 12.33 -7.61 19.98
N TRP A 80 11.80 -6.47 19.56
CA TRP A 80 10.56 -5.92 20.10
C TRP A 80 9.37 -6.86 19.88
N GLN A 81 9.23 -7.40 18.67
CA GLN A 81 8.20 -8.38 18.34
C GLN A 81 8.31 -9.63 19.22
N LEU A 82 9.52 -10.17 19.43
CA LEU A 82 9.74 -11.33 20.31
C LEU A 82 9.37 -11.05 21.77
N TRP A 83 9.47 -9.80 22.21
CA TRP A 83 9.19 -9.41 23.60
C TRP A 83 7.71 -9.08 23.84
N VAL A 84 7.05 -8.47 22.85
CA VAL A 84 5.70 -7.91 23.01
C VAL A 84 4.60 -8.82 22.44
N LEU A 85 4.87 -9.61 21.39
CA LEU A 85 3.83 -10.45 20.80
C LEU A 85 3.52 -11.65 21.71
N PRO A 86 2.28 -11.79 22.19
CA PRO A 86 1.87 -12.98 22.91
C PRO A 86 1.87 -14.20 21.97
N SER A 87 2.07 -15.40 22.54
CA SER A 87 2.03 -16.65 21.77
C SER A 87 0.66 -16.84 21.14
N MET A 88 0.58 -16.62 19.83
CA MET A 88 -0.63 -16.83 19.04
C MET A 88 -0.66 -18.26 18.53
N LYS A 89 -1.29 -19.18 19.29
CA LYS A 89 -1.54 -20.55 18.83
C LYS A 89 -2.31 -20.52 17.50
N PRO A 90 -1.98 -21.36 16.51
CA PRO A 90 -2.78 -21.41 15.28
C PRO A 90 -4.20 -21.88 15.64
N GLU A 91 -5.18 -20.97 15.62
CA GLU A 91 -6.56 -21.41 15.47
C GLU A 91 -6.75 -21.75 14.00
N SER A 92 -7.22 -22.97 13.74
CA SER A 92 -7.43 -23.61 12.44
C SER A 92 -6.80 -22.92 11.23
N SER A 93 -5.75 -23.52 10.66
CA SER A 93 -5.26 -23.15 9.33
C SER A 93 -6.46 -23.02 8.39
N GLY A 94 -6.73 -21.81 7.88
CA GLY A 94 -7.73 -21.60 6.84
C GLY A 94 -7.49 -22.63 5.74
N SER A 95 -8.42 -23.56 5.58
CA SER A 95 -8.27 -24.62 4.60
C SER A 95 -8.30 -23.99 3.21
N LEU A 96 -7.55 -24.55 2.25
CA LEU A 96 -7.70 -24.18 0.83
C LEU A 96 -9.16 -24.30 0.36
N ALA A 97 -9.94 -25.18 1.00
CA ALA A 97 -11.37 -25.30 0.77
C ALA A 97 -12.17 -24.08 1.27
N THR A 98 -11.77 -23.47 2.39
CA THR A 98 -12.34 -22.23 2.92
C THR A 98 -12.05 -21.07 1.97
N LEU A 99 -10.82 -20.99 1.45
CA LEU A 99 -10.40 -20.01 0.44
C LEU A 99 -11.26 -20.10 -0.84
N PHE A 100 -11.44 -21.33 -1.37
CA PHE A 100 -12.31 -21.58 -2.53
C PHE A 100 -13.79 -21.27 -2.24
N ARG A 101 -14.26 -21.50 -1.01
CA ARG A 101 -15.63 -21.19 -0.58
C ARG A 101 -15.88 -19.68 -0.53
N VAL A 102 -14.91 -18.90 -0.06
CA VAL A 102 -14.96 -17.42 -0.08
C VAL A 102 -14.96 -16.91 -1.53
N LEU A 103 -14.09 -17.43 -2.39
CA LEU A 103 -14.02 -17.10 -3.82
C LEU A 103 -15.34 -17.37 -4.57
N ARG A 104 -16.08 -18.42 -4.17
CA ARG A 104 -17.39 -18.76 -4.77
C ARG A 104 -18.54 -17.85 -4.34
N ARG A 105 -18.36 -16.94 -3.37
CA ARG A 105 -19.43 -16.02 -2.97
C ARG A 105 -19.72 -15.01 -4.09
N PRO A 106 -21.00 -14.72 -4.38
CA PRO A 106 -21.37 -13.77 -5.43
C PRO A 106 -20.80 -12.38 -5.13
N GLY A 107 -20.09 -11.81 -6.10
CA GLY A 107 -19.42 -10.50 -5.97
C GLY A 107 -17.96 -10.55 -5.50
N MET A 108 -17.48 -11.67 -4.96
CA MET A 108 -16.10 -11.79 -4.46
C MET A 108 -15.06 -11.75 -5.58
N VAL A 109 -15.28 -12.53 -6.65
CA VAL A 109 -14.39 -12.57 -7.82
C VAL A 109 -14.28 -11.19 -8.47
N GLY A 110 -15.40 -10.47 -8.61
CA GLY A 110 -15.42 -9.12 -9.19
C GLY A 110 -14.64 -8.12 -8.34
N GLY A 111 -14.81 -8.17 -7.01
CA GLY A 111 -14.03 -7.37 -6.08
C GLY A 111 -12.53 -7.67 -6.16
N MET A 112 -12.15 -8.96 -6.12
CA MET A 112 -10.74 -9.38 -6.18
C MET A 112 -10.09 -8.97 -7.50
N LEU A 113 -10.77 -9.14 -8.63
CA LEU A 113 -10.28 -8.68 -9.93
C LEU A 113 -10.10 -7.16 -9.96
N ALA A 114 -11.08 -6.40 -9.44
CA ALA A 114 -10.97 -4.94 -9.37
C ALA A 114 -9.75 -4.52 -8.52
N THR A 115 -9.53 -5.17 -7.38
CA THR A 115 -8.38 -4.90 -6.50
C THR A 115 -7.07 -5.22 -7.19
N ILE A 116 -6.95 -6.40 -7.81
CA ILE A 116 -5.75 -6.78 -8.58
C ILE A 116 -5.47 -5.73 -9.66
N LEU A 117 -6.50 -5.30 -10.39
CA LEU A 117 -6.34 -4.33 -11.47
C LEU A 117 -5.91 -2.94 -10.96
N ILE A 118 -6.52 -2.47 -9.86
CA ILE A 118 -6.19 -1.17 -9.25
C ILE A 118 -4.77 -1.17 -8.68
N PHE A 119 -4.40 -2.21 -7.93
CA PHE A 119 -3.06 -2.32 -7.36
C PHE A 119 -2.02 -2.51 -8.45
N SER A 120 -2.29 -3.34 -9.46
CA SER A 120 -1.40 -3.50 -10.62
C SER A 120 -1.19 -2.17 -11.34
N GLY A 121 -2.27 -1.43 -11.62
CA GLY A 121 -2.18 -0.10 -12.22
C GLY A 121 -1.41 0.89 -11.37
N HIS A 122 -1.62 0.89 -10.05
CA HIS A 122 -0.89 1.75 -9.12
C HIS A 122 0.61 1.42 -9.08
N PHE A 123 0.98 0.14 -8.97
CA PHE A 123 2.39 -0.26 -8.97
C PHE A 123 3.07 -0.02 -10.31
N ALA A 124 2.37 -0.24 -11.42
CA ALA A 124 2.87 0.14 -12.75
C ALA A 124 3.14 1.64 -12.81
N PHE A 125 2.17 2.47 -12.38
CA PHE A 125 2.33 3.92 -12.29
C PHE A 125 3.55 4.29 -11.45
N PHE A 126 3.66 3.78 -10.22
CA PHE A 126 4.76 4.11 -9.31
C PHE A 126 6.13 3.68 -9.84
N THR A 127 6.19 2.56 -10.57
CA THR A 127 7.42 2.06 -11.20
C THR A 127 7.88 2.98 -12.33
N TYR A 128 6.96 3.52 -13.13
CA TYR A 128 7.27 4.39 -14.27
C TYR A 128 7.18 5.89 -13.97
N LEU A 129 6.76 6.26 -12.75
CA LEU A 129 6.54 7.65 -12.35
C LEU A 129 7.81 8.49 -12.44
N ARG A 130 8.92 8.02 -11.86
CA ARG A 130 10.20 8.74 -11.89
C ARG A 130 10.73 8.90 -13.33
N PRO A 131 10.84 7.84 -14.15
CA PRO A 131 11.20 7.97 -15.56
C PRO A 131 10.30 8.94 -16.31
N PHE A 132 8.98 8.91 -16.08
CA PHE A 132 8.03 9.81 -16.74
C PHE A 132 8.28 11.28 -16.40
N LEU A 133 8.44 11.60 -15.10
CA LEU A 133 8.70 12.96 -14.66
C LEU A 133 10.05 13.49 -15.15
N GLU A 134 11.08 12.64 -15.20
CA GLU A 134 12.42 13.03 -15.67
C GLU A 134 12.49 13.19 -17.20
N THR A 135 11.78 12.34 -17.97
CA THR A 135 11.88 12.32 -19.45
C THR A 135 10.82 13.17 -20.15
N VAL A 136 9.56 13.08 -19.72
CA VAL A 136 8.42 13.77 -20.36
C VAL A 136 8.17 15.11 -19.71
N GLY A 137 8.12 15.14 -18.37
CA GLY A 137 7.94 16.37 -17.60
C GLY A 137 9.18 17.26 -17.51
N GLN A 138 10.34 16.76 -17.96
CA GLN A 138 11.67 17.40 -17.84
C GLN A 138 11.94 17.96 -16.43
N ALA A 139 11.38 17.31 -15.40
CA ALA A 139 11.46 17.76 -14.04
C ALA A 139 12.87 17.51 -13.48
N SER A 140 13.41 18.48 -12.74
CA SER A 140 14.68 18.30 -12.02
C SER A 140 14.54 17.23 -10.93
N VAL A 141 15.66 16.61 -10.54
CA VAL A 141 15.69 15.59 -9.45
C VAL A 141 15.09 16.12 -8.15
N GLU A 142 15.29 17.41 -7.86
CA GLU A 142 14.70 18.10 -6.71
C GLU A 142 13.18 18.22 -6.84
N SER A 143 12.68 18.58 -8.02
CA SER A 143 11.24 18.66 -8.31
C SER A 143 10.57 17.29 -8.18
N VAL A 144 11.19 16.23 -8.68
CA VAL A 144 10.68 14.84 -8.52
C VAL A 144 10.57 14.47 -7.04
N SER A 145 11.56 14.84 -6.23
CA SER A 145 11.55 14.57 -4.79
C SER A 145 10.41 15.33 -4.09
N LEU A 146 10.19 16.59 -4.45
CA LEU A 146 9.05 17.39 -3.93
C LEU A 146 7.69 16.82 -4.35
N ILE A 147 7.56 16.35 -5.60
CA ILE A 147 6.34 15.71 -6.11
C ILE A 147 6.04 14.41 -5.35
N LEU A 148 7.05 13.57 -5.12
CA LEU A 148 6.91 12.33 -4.33
C LEU A 148 6.56 12.62 -2.86
N LEU A 149 7.10 13.72 -2.31
CA LEU A 149 6.72 14.17 -0.98
C LEU A 149 5.26 14.62 -0.94
N GLY A 150 4.81 15.40 -1.94
CA GLY A 150 3.41 15.79 -2.12
C GLY A 150 2.48 14.58 -2.27
N PHE A 151 2.88 13.58 -3.05
CA PHE A 151 2.19 12.30 -3.18
C PHE A 151 1.96 11.63 -1.83
N GLY A 152 3.00 11.49 -1.02
CA GLY A 152 2.89 10.82 0.27
C GLY A 152 2.06 11.61 1.28
N LEU A 153 2.18 12.95 1.30
CA LEU A 153 1.31 13.81 2.10
C LEU A 153 -0.16 13.64 1.70
N ALA A 154 -0.44 13.71 0.40
CA ALA A 154 -1.78 13.56 -0.13
C ALA A 154 -2.35 12.16 0.16
N ASN A 155 -1.53 11.11 0.04
CA ASN A 155 -1.92 9.75 0.39
C ASN A 155 -2.24 9.62 1.88
N PHE A 156 -1.45 10.22 2.77
CA PHE A 156 -1.72 10.25 4.20
C PHE A 156 -3.03 10.97 4.55
N VAL A 157 -3.31 12.09 3.87
CA VAL A 157 -4.59 12.80 4.03
C VAL A 157 -5.75 11.94 3.51
N GLY A 158 -5.57 11.29 2.36
CA GLY A 158 -6.53 10.36 1.77
C GLY A 158 -6.88 9.20 2.71
N THR A 159 -5.88 8.51 3.26
CA THR A 159 -6.09 7.40 4.22
C THR A 159 -6.78 7.88 5.51
N SER A 160 -6.44 9.08 6.00
CA SER A 160 -7.02 9.66 7.22
C SER A 160 -8.51 9.97 7.06
N ILE A 161 -8.91 10.51 5.90
CA ILE A 161 -10.31 10.89 5.61
C ILE A 161 -11.11 9.68 5.11
N ALA A 162 -10.44 8.65 4.58
CA ALA A 162 -11.06 7.45 4.02
C ALA A 162 -12.13 6.87 4.94
N GLY A 163 -11.84 6.69 6.24
CA GLY A 163 -12.80 6.13 7.20
C GLY A 163 -14.13 6.88 7.28
N HIS A 164 -14.10 8.22 7.21
CA HIS A 164 -15.31 9.04 7.22
C HIS A 164 -16.10 8.94 5.91
N LEU A 165 -15.39 8.95 4.78
CA LEU A 165 -16.01 8.91 3.45
C LEU A 165 -16.62 7.53 3.15
N LEU A 166 -15.93 6.47 3.58
CA LEU A 166 -16.36 5.08 3.43
C LEU A 166 -17.53 4.71 4.35
N ALA A 167 -17.61 5.32 5.54
CA ALA A 167 -18.75 5.15 6.44
C ALA A 167 -20.07 5.71 5.84
N ARG A 168 -19.99 6.72 4.96
CA ARG A 168 -21.17 7.26 4.26
C ARG A 168 -21.64 6.38 3.12
N ASN A 169 -20.75 6.00 2.21
CA ASN A 169 -21.18 5.26 1.01
C ASN A 169 -20.05 4.40 0.39
N LEU A 170 -19.79 3.25 1.01
CA LEU A 170 -18.73 2.30 0.64
C LEU A 170 -18.70 1.93 -0.86
N ARG A 171 -19.85 1.55 -1.44
CA ARG A 171 -19.94 1.09 -2.85
C ARG A 171 -19.62 2.20 -3.84
N LEU A 172 -20.10 3.41 -3.56
CA LEU A 172 -19.93 4.57 -4.42
C LEU A 172 -18.47 5.02 -4.43
N THR A 173 -17.83 5.05 -3.25
CA THR A 173 -16.41 5.36 -3.10
C THR A 173 -15.53 4.33 -3.84
N LEU A 174 -15.82 3.03 -3.68
CA LEU A 174 -15.06 1.97 -4.36
C LEU A 174 -15.20 1.98 -5.89
N ALA A 175 -16.31 2.48 -6.42
CA ALA A 175 -16.49 2.65 -7.87
C ALA A 175 -15.85 3.95 -8.40
N LEU A 176 -15.94 5.05 -7.64
CA LEU A 176 -15.42 6.36 -8.05
C LEU A 176 -13.90 6.42 -8.05
N VAL A 177 -13.25 5.82 -7.05
CA VAL A 177 -11.79 5.92 -6.90
C VAL A 177 -11.02 5.38 -8.12
N PRO A 178 -11.27 4.15 -8.63
CA PRO A 178 -10.62 3.67 -9.85
C PRO A 178 -10.95 4.52 -11.08
N PHE A 179 -12.17 5.06 -11.18
CA PHE A 179 -12.54 5.97 -12.26
C PHE A 179 -11.72 7.26 -12.22
N VAL A 180 -11.61 7.88 -11.04
CA VAL A 180 -10.78 9.08 -10.83
C VAL A 180 -9.32 8.80 -11.16
N MET A 181 -8.77 7.67 -10.70
CA MET A 181 -7.39 7.28 -11.03
C MET A 181 -7.20 7.11 -12.54
N GLY A 182 -8.15 6.49 -13.24
CA GLY A 182 -8.10 6.38 -14.70
C GLY A 182 -8.10 7.74 -15.42
N VAL A 183 -8.94 8.67 -14.96
CA VAL A 183 -8.99 10.04 -15.51
C VAL A 183 -7.67 10.78 -15.23
N LEU A 184 -7.11 10.65 -14.04
CA LEU A 184 -5.81 11.25 -13.69
C LEU A 184 -4.69 10.71 -14.59
N ALA A 185 -4.65 9.40 -14.87
CA ALA A 185 -3.66 8.80 -15.77
C ALA A 185 -3.76 9.39 -17.18
N LEU A 186 -4.97 9.44 -17.74
CA LEU A 186 -5.21 9.99 -19.07
C LEU A 186 -4.84 11.48 -19.15
N THR A 187 -5.11 12.23 -18.08
CA THR A 187 -4.77 13.65 -17.99
C THR A 187 -3.25 13.85 -17.96
N MET A 188 -2.50 13.03 -17.23
CA MET A 188 -1.03 13.08 -17.24
C MET A 188 -0.46 12.76 -18.62
N VAL A 189 -1.02 11.76 -19.32
CA VAL A 189 -0.58 11.43 -20.70
C VAL A 189 -0.86 12.60 -21.67
N ALA A 190 -1.99 13.28 -21.52
CA ALA A 190 -2.36 14.40 -22.38
C ALA A 190 -1.56 15.70 -22.10
N PHE A 191 -1.19 15.96 -20.84
CA PHE A 191 -0.62 17.24 -20.41
C PHE A 191 0.75 17.15 -19.72
N GLY A 192 1.46 16.02 -19.84
CA GLY A 192 2.71 15.72 -19.13
C GLY A 192 3.93 16.58 -19.47
N HIS A 193 3.75 17.69 -20.19
CA HIS A 193 4.79 18.69 -20.47
C HIS A 193 4.78 19.86 -19.46
N LEU A 194 3.79 19.91 -18.57
CA LEU A 194 3.65 20.95 -17.55
C LEU A 194 4.02 20.39 -16.16
N ALA A 195 5.27 20.55 -15.74
CA ALA A 195 5.80 19.98 -14.49
C ALA A 195 4.96 20.32 -13.23
N MET A 196 4.36 21.52 -13.17
CA MET A 196 3.52 21.94 -12.05
C MET A 196 2.16 21.22 -12.03
N LEU A 197 1.61 20.92 -13.21
CA LEU A 197 0.38 20.14 -13.35
C LEU A 197 0.62 18.67 -13.00
N ASP A 198 1.75 18.10 -13.42
CA ASP A 198 2.12 16.72 -13.07
C ASP A 198 2.26 16.55 -11.55
N GLY A 199 2.86 17.52 -10.86
CA GLY A 199 2.94 17.49 -9.40
C GLY A 199 1.57 17.44 -8.73
N LEU A 200 0.61 18.24 -9.22
CA LEU A 200 -0.77 18.22 -8.71
C LEU A 200 -1.48 16.91 -9.03
N LEU A 201 -1.35 16.38 -10.25
CA LEU A 201 -1.97 15.13 -10.67
C LEU A 201 -1.43 13.94 -9.87
N VAL A 202 -0.14 13.91 -9.60
CA VAL A 202 0.52 12.91 -8.76
C VAL A 202 0.05 13.02 -7.30
N ALA A 203 -0.10 14.23 -6.76
CA ALA A 203 -0.67 14.42 -5.43
C ALA A 203 -2.13 13.92 -5.36
N LEU A 204 -2.96 14.26 -6.34
CA LEU A 204 -4.35 13.78 -6.45
C LEU A 204 -4.41 12.24 -6.59
N TRP A 205 -3.47 11.65 -7.31
CA TRP A 205 -3.34 10.20 -7.43
C TRP A 205 -3.04 9.57 -6.07
N GLY A 206 -2.09 10.13 -5.31
CA GLY A 206 -1.78 9.72 -3.95
C GLY A 206 -3.00 9.80 -3.04
N PHE A 207 -3.72 10.92 -3.07
CA PHE A 207 -4.96 11.08 -2.32
C PHE A 207 -5.98 9.99 -2.67
N ALA A 208 -6.29 9.80 -3.97
CA ALA A 208 -7.26 8.81 -4.42
C ALA A 208 -6.84 7.38 -4.02
N PHE A 209 -5.57 7.03 -4.19
CA PHE A 209 -5.06 5.72 -3.82
C PHE A 209 -5.16 5.47 -2.31
N GLY A 210 -4.96 6.48 -1.46
CA GLY A 210 -5.12 6.35 -0.01
C GLY A 210 -6.49 5.83 0.42
N LEU A 211 -7.54 6.05 -0.38
CA LEU A 211 -8.88 5.52 -0.12
C LEU A 211 -9.02 4.03 -0.47
N VAL A 212 -8.20 3.50 -1.38
CA VAL A 212 -8.32 2.13 -1.92
C VAL A 212 -8.05 1.06 -0.85
N PRO A 213 -6.90 1.04 -0.14
CA PRO A 213 -6.61 -0.01 0.85
C PRO A 213 -7.62 -0.02 1.99
N VAL A 214 -8.02 1.16 2.47
CA VAL A 214 -9.00 1.32 3.56
C VAL A 214 -10.38 0.87 3.10
N GLY A 215 -10.78 1.25 1.89
CA GLY A 215 -12.09 0.88 1.35
C GLY A 215 -12.23 -0.59 1.07
N TRP A 216 -11.20 -1.21 0.49
CA TRP A 216 -11.16 -2.64 0.27
C TRP A 216 -11.20 -3.42 1.59
N SER A 217 -10.38 -3.02 2.58
CA SER A 217 -10.37 -3.64 3.90
C SER A 217 -11.74 -3.54 4.59
N THR A 218 -12.42 -2.40 4.45
CA THR A 218 -13.77 -2.17 5.00
C THR A 218 -14.84 -3.00 4.27
N TRP A 219 -14.74 -3.12 2.94
CA TRP A 219 -15.65 -3.97 2.16
C TRP A 219 -15.49 -5.45 2.48
N LEU A 220 -14.26 -5.90 2.65
CA LEU A 220 -13.95 -7.27 2.99
C LEU A 220 -14.48 -7.62 4.40
N ALA A 221 -14.27 -6.73 5.37
CA ALA A 221 -14.82 -6.87 6.72
C ALA A 221 -16.36 -6.90 6.77
N THR A 222 -17.02 -6.16 5.89
CA THR A 222 -18.50 -6.09 5.84
C THR A 222 -19.15 -7.19 4.99
N THR A 223 -18.44 -7.73 4.00
CA THR A 223 -18.96 -8.75 3.08
C THR A 223 -18.73 -10.19 3.59
N VAL A 224 -17.72 -10.39 4.44
CA VAL A 224 -17.39 -11.71 5.01
C VAL A 224 -17.15 -11.62 6.54
N PRO A 225 -18.17 -11.22 7.34
CA PRO A 225 -18.01 -11.09 8.78
C PRO A 225 -17.66 -12.42 9.49
N ASP A 226 -18.08 -13.56 8.91
CA ASP A 226 -17.88 -14.89 9.50
C ASP A 226 -16.53 -15.58 9.15
N GLU A 227 -15.77 -15.06 8.19
CA GLU A 227 -14.49 -15.67 7.72
C GLU A 227 -13.40 -14.63 7.39
N ALA A 228 -13.37 -13.51 8.13
CA ALA A 228 -12.41 -12.42 7.92
C ALA A 228 -10.94 -12.89 7.92
N GLU A 229 -10.60 -13.89 8.75
CA GLU A 229 -9.25 -14.50 8.79
C GLU A 229 -8.85 -15.19 7.48
N SER A 230 -9.81 -15.82 6.78
CA SER A 230 -9.55 -16.52 5.52
C SER A 230 -9.54 -15.54 4.33
N ALA A 231 -10.35 -14.48 4.39
CA ALA A 231 -10.39 -13.44 3.36
C ALA A 231 -9.13 -12.55 3.39
N GLY A 232 -8.51 -12.37 4.56
CA GLY A 232 -7.18 -11.74 4.69
C GLY A 232 -6.01 -12.60 4.16
N GLY A 233 -6.23 -13.89 3.88
CA GLY A 233 -5.26 -14.79 3.26
C GLY A 233 -5.28 -14.82 1.72
N CYS A 234 -6.26 -14.14 1.09
CA CYS A 234 -6.36 -14.01 -0.38
C CYS A 234 -5.55 -12.85 -0.96
N TRP A 235 -4.76 -12.15 -0.12
CA TRP A 235 -3.87 -11.06 -0.55
C TRP A 235 -2.63 -11.57 -1.28
#